data_AF-A0A4U5UT85-F1
#
_entry.id   AF-A0A4U5UT85-F1
#
_cell.length_a   1.000
_cell.length_b   1.000
_cell.length_c   1.000
_cell.angle_alpha   90.00
_cell.angle_beta   90.00
_cell.angle_gamma   90.00
#
_symmetry.space_group_name_H-M   'P 1'
#
loop_
_entity.id
_entity.type
_entity.pdbx_description
1 polymer ?
#
loop_
_entity_poly.entity_id
_entity_poly.type
_entity_poly.pdbx_seq_one_letter_code
_entity_poly.pdbx_strand_id
1 'polypeptide(L)'
;MVKMPCSYSSVVDKIFTVEQILSEFRLNKEELKEVMKRMQCEMERGLRVETHEEASVKMLPTYVCSTPEGSEVGDFLALDLGGTNFRVMLVKVGEDDERSFKVETKNQMYSIP
;
A
#
# COMPACT_ATOMS: atom_id res chain seq x y z
N MET A 1 -11.68 53.16 -0.87
CA MET A 1 -10.75 52.99 0.27
C MET A 1 -9.97 51.72 0.04
N VAL A 2 -8.76 51.83 -0.52
CA VAL A 2 -7.95 50.68 -0.96
C VAL A 2 -7.23 50.12 0.28
N LYS A 3 -7.46 48.86 0.63
CA LYS A 3 -6.70 48.18 1.71
C LYS A 3 -5.23 48.16 1.30
N MET A 4 -4.39 48.83 2.09
CA MET A 4 -2.94 48.77 1.92
C MET A 4 -2.43 47.33 2.05
N PRO A 5 -1.39 46.92 1.29
CA PRO A 5 -0.81 45.60 1.42
C PRO A 5 -0.25 45.40 2.83
N CYS A 6 -0.35 44.18 3.36
CA CYS A 6 0.34 43.78 4.58
C CYS A 6 1.81 44.19 4.50
N SER A 7 2.36 44.72 5.60
CA SER A 7 3.77 45.09 5.65
C SER A 7 4.64 43.89 5.27
N TYR A 8 5.76 44.14 4.58
CA TYR A 8 6.70 43.10 4.14
C TYR A 8 7.10 42.16 5.30
N SER A 9 7.23 42.71 6.51
CA SER A 9 7.45 41.96 7.76
C SER A 9 6.40 40.89 8.01
N SER A 10 5.10 41.21 7.87
CA SER A 10 4.00 40.28 8.14
C SER A 10 3.97 39.08 7.19
N VAL A 11 4.46 39.25 5.96
CA VAL A 11 4.57 38.15 5.00
C VAL A 11 5.75 37.23 5.35
N VAL A 12 6.88 37.80 5.76
CA VAL A 12 8.07 37.04 6.20
C VAL A 12 7.76 36.19 7.43
N ASP A 13 7.04 36.74 8.41
CA ASP A 13 6.63 36.00 9.62
C ASP A 13 5.76 34.77 9.28
N LYS A 14 4.85 34.92 8.31
CA LYS A 14 4.02 33.82 7.82
C LYS A 14 4.84 32.76 7.11
N ILE A 15 5.81 33.16 6.28
CA ILE A 15 6.70 32.21 5.58
C ILE A 15 7.52 31.42 6.59
N PHE A 16 8.09 32.09 7.61
CA PHE A 16 8.85 31.42 8.65
C PHE A 16 7.99 30.43 9.45
N THR A 17 6.77 30.83 9.80
CA THR A 17 5.80 29.94 10.48
C THR A 17 5.48 28.70 9.64
N VAL A 18 5.25 28.88 8.33
CA VAL A 18 4.98 27.77 7.42
C VAL A 18 6.18 26.84 7.29
N GLU A 19 7.39 27.37 7.10
CA GLU A 19 8.61 26.55 7.03
C GLU A 19 8.86 25.77 8.32
N GLN A 20 8.61 26.37 9.49
CA GLN A 20 8.73 25.69 10.76
C GLN A 20 7.77 24.49 10.85
N ILE A 21 6.49 24.68 10.50
CA ILE A 21 5.49 23.60 10.50
C ILE A 21 5.89 22.51 9.50
N LEU A 22 6.30 22.88 8.29
CA LEU A 22 6.67 21.91 7.25
C LEU A 22 7.98 21.18 7.56
N SER A 23 8.87 21.78 8.34
CA SER A 23 10.14 21.17 8.72
C SER A 23 9.96 19.87 9.50
N GLU A 24 8.89 19.73 10.29
CA GLU A 24 8.55 18.52 11.05
C GLU A 24 8.21 17.31 10.15
N PHE A 25 7.84 17.56 8.90
CA PHE A 25 7.54 16.53 7.90
C PHE A 25 8.75 16.18 7.01
N ARG A 26 9.86 16.92 7.15
CA ARG A 26 11.09 16.69 6.37
C ARG A 26 12.00 15.71 7.10
N LEU A 27 11.87 14.43 6.76
CA LEU A 27 12.78 13.41 7.27
C LEU A 27 14.08 13.37 6.46
N ASN A 28 15.21 13.40 7.15
CA ASN A 28 16.52 13.15 6.56
C ASN A 28 16.78 11.64 6.40
N LYS A 29 17.90 11.30 5.76
CA LYS A 29 18.24 9.92 5.42
C LYS A 29 18.45 9.04 6.66
N GLU A 30 19.03 9.61 7.72
CA GLU A 30 19.32 8.92 8.97
C GLU A 30 18.02 8.59 9.72
N GLU A 31 17.07 9.52 9.73
CA GLU A 31 15.73 9.32 10.28
C GLU A 31 14.96 8.22 9.51
N LEU A 32 15.02 8.22 8.18
CA LEU A 32 14.40 7.17 7.36
C LEU A 32 15.01 5.78 7.63
N LYS A 33 16.33 5.70 7.83
CA LYS A 33 17.00 4.45 8.23
C LYS A 33 16.53 3.96 9.59
N GLU A 34 16.30 4.87 10.53
CA GLU A 34 15.77 4.52 11.85
C GLU A 34 14.33 4.00 11.75
N VAL A 35 13.48 4.62 10.91
CA VAL A 35 12.13 4.09 10.62
C VAL A 35 12.20 2.69 10.03
N MET A 36 13.07 2.45 9.05
CA MET A 36 13.28 1.13 8.45
C MET A 36 13.69 0.09 9.51
N LYS A 37 14.63 0.44 10.40
CA LYS A 37 15.09 -0.43 11.47
C LYS A 37 13.97 -0.77 12.45
N ARG A 38 13.15 0.21 12.85
CA ARG A 38 12.00 -0.01 13.74
C ARG A 38 10.97 -0.94 13.10
N MET A 39 10.68 -0.75 11.82
CA MET A 39 9.78 -1.63 11.07
C MET A 39 10.33 -3.07 11.04
N GLN A 40 11.61 -3.25 10.72
CA GLN A 40 12.24 -4.58 10.72
C GLN A 40 12.16 -5.26 12.09
N CYS A 41 12.41 -4.52 13.18
CA CYS A 41 12.29 -5.05 14.54
C CYS A 41 10.87 -5.53 14.85
N GLU A 42 9.85 -4.76 14.50
CA GLU A 42 8.45 -5.16 14.71
C GLU A 42 8.03 -6.33 13.82
N MET A 43 8.56 -6.43 12.59
CA MET A 43 8.36 -7.62 11.74
C MET A 43 8.97 -8.87 12.37
N GLU A 44 10.21 -8.80 12.89
CA GLU A 44 10.84 -9.92 13.58
C GLU A 44 10.03 -10.36 14.82
N ARG A 45 9.50 -9.39 15.58
CA ARG A 45 8.62 -9.67 16.71
C ARG A 45 7.30 -10.31 16.28
N GLY A 46 6.73 -9.88 15.16
CA GLY A 46 5.52 -10.46 14.58
C GLY A 46 5.68 -11.92 14.14
N LEU A 47 6.89 -12.31 13.71
CA LEU A 47 7.21 -13.67 13.26
C LEU A 47 7.52 -14.64 14.41
N ARG A 48 7.94 -14.13 15.58
CA ARG A 48 8.30 -14.96 16.74
C ARG A 48 7.06 -15.35 17.53
N VAL A 49 6.95 -16.63 17.87
CA VAL A 49 5.81 -17.17 18.64
C VAL A 49 5.67 -16.47 19.98
N GLU A 50 6.78 -16.19 20.66
CA GLU A 50 6.79 -15.62 22.01
C GLU A 50 6.33 -14.17 22.05
N THR A 51 6.51 -13.40 20.97
CA THR A 51 6.21 -11.97 20.92
C THR A 51 5.04 -11.61 20.02
N HIS A 52 4.49 -12.57 19.27
CA HIS A 52 3.43 -12.34 18.27
C HIS A 52 2.16 -11.70 18.86
N GLU A 53 1.73 -12.12 20.05
CA GLU A 53 0.53 -11.59 20.70
C GLU A 53 0.63 -10.08 20.96
N GLU A 54 1.80 -9.62 21.39
CA GLU A 54 2.06 -8.21 21.72
C GLU A 54 2.59 -7.38 20.54
N ALA A 55 3.08 -8.03 19.48
CA ALA A 55 3.67 -7.35 18.33
C ALA A 55 2.65 -6.43 17.63
N SER A 56 3.09 -5.22 17.26
CA SER A 56 2.25 -4.26 16.55
C SER A 56 2.05 -4.63 15.08
N VAL A 57 3.06 -5.28 14.47
CA VAL A 57 3.03 -5.82 13.11
C VAL A 57 2.83 -7.34 13.21
N LYS A 58 1.67 -7.85 12.80
CA LYS A 58 1.27 -9.24 13.08
C LYS A 58 1.89 -10.31 12.18
N MET A 59 2.40 -9.97 11.00
CA MET A 59 3.05 -10.94 10.10
C MET A 59 2.21 -12.22 9.89
N LEU A 60 0.92 -12.07 9.59
CA LEU A 60 -0.03 -13.18 9.48
C LEU A 60 0.33 -14.12 8.31
N PRO A 61 0.26 -15.45 8.48
CA PRO A 61 0.51 -16.40 7.41
C PRO A 61 -0.61 -16.36 6.36
N THR A 62 -0.24 -16.21 5.09
CA THR A 62 -1.18 -16.23 3.95
C THR A 62 -1.44 -17.65 3.43
N TYR A 63 -0.66 -18.64 3.89
CA TYR A 63 -0.63 -20.02 3.38
C TYR A 63 -0.28 -20.15 1.88
N VAL A 64 0.27 -19.10 1.28
CA VAL A 64 0.87 -19.14 -0.07
C VAL A 64 2.36 -19.46 0.10
N CYS A 65 2.75 -20.70 -0.18
CA CYS A 65 4.10 -21.21 0.10
C CYS A 65 5.10 -21.06 -1.07
N SER A 66 4.63 -20.70 -2.26
CA SER A 66 5.46 -20.47 -3.44
C SER A 66 4.85 -19.41 -4.34
N THR A 67 5.69 -18.77 -5.15
CA THR A 67 5.25 -17.89 -6.24
C THR A 67 4.84 -18.73 -7.45
N PRO A 68 3.99 -18.21 -8.35
CA PRO A 68 3.61 -18.92 -9.57
C PRO A 68 4.81 -19.36 -10.41
N GLU A 69 4.71 -20.55 -11.01
CA GLU A 69 5.78 -21.17 -11.81
C GLU A 69 5.52 -21.06 -13.32
N GLY A 70 4.36 -20.55 -13.74
CA GLY A 70 3.94 -20.46 -15.14
C GLY A 70 3.36 -21.76 -15.70
N SER A 71 3.25 -22.79 -14.87
CA SER A 71 2.60 -24.08 -15.19
C SER A 71 1.11 -24.08 -14.87
N GLU A 72 0.58 -22.99 -14.30
CA GLU A 72 -0.83 -22.85 -13.95
C GLU A 72 -1.66 -22.76 -15.24
N VAL A 73 -2.63 -23.67 -15.37
CA VAL A 73 -3.58 -23.69 -16.49
C VAL A 73 -4.97 -23.98 -15.94
N GLY A 74 -5.97 -23.21 -16.37
CA GLY A 74 -7.36 -23.44 -16.00
C GLY A 74 -8.22 -22.18 -16.00
N ASP A 75 -9.51 -22.40 -15.77
CA ASP A 75 -10.50 -21.36 -15.54
C ASP A 75 -10.70 -21.19 -14.02
N PHE A 76 -10.42 -19.99 -13.50
CA PHE A 76 -10.49 -19.66 -12.08
C PHE A 76 -11.55 -18.59 -11.84
N LEU A 77 -12.32 -18.75 -10.76
CA LEU A 77 -13.17 -17.68 -10.26
C LEU A 77 -12.44 -16.92 -9.16
N ALA A 78 -12.48 -15.59 -9.24
CA ALA A 78 -11.96 -14.71 -8.21
C ALA A 78 -13.04 -13.74 -7.72
N LEU A 79 -13.02 -13.48 -6.42
CA LEU A 79 -13.91 -12.56 -5.73
C LEU A 79 -13.05 -11.48 -5.10
N ASP A 80 -13.42 -10.23 -5.37
CA ASP A 80 -12.77 -9.06 -4.78
C ASP A 80 -13.81 -8.26 -4.01
N LEU A 81 -13.68 -8.30 -2.70
CA LEU A 81 -14.58 -7.71 -1.72
C LEU A 81 -13.78 -6.65 -0.95
N GLY A 82 -13.95 -5.37 -1.32
CA GLY A 82 -13.27 -4.28 -0.65
C GLY A 82 -13.83 -2.91 -1.02
N GLY A 83 -13.79 -1.97 -0.07
CA GLY A 83 -14.25 -0.60 -0.30
C GLY A 83 -15.74 -0.51 -0.63
N THR A 84 -16.08 0.10 -1.77
CA THR A 84 -17.46 0.44 -2.17
C THR A 84 -18.09 -0.57 -3.13
N ASN A 85 -17.30 -1.44 -3.77
CA ASN A 85 -17.80 -2.33 -4.81
C ASN A 85 -17.33 -3.78 -4.58
N PHE A 86 -18.19 -4.71 -4.95
CA PHE A 86 -17.87 -6.14 -5.06
C PHE A 86 -17.62 -6.49 -6.52
N ARG A 87 -16.57 -7.27 -6.79
CA ARG A 87 -16.25 -7.72 -8.15
C ARG A 87 -16.15 -9.24 -8.21
N VAL A 88 -16.82 -9.81 -9.21
CA VAL A 88 -16.71 -11.22 -9.59
C VAL A 88 -15.91 -11.30 -10.88
N MET A 89 -14.93 -12.22 -10.95
CA MET A 89 -14.04 -12.38 -12.10
C MET A 89 -13.94 -13.84 -12.51
N LEU A 90 -13.94 -14.09 -13.82
CA LEU A 90 -13.49 -15.33 -14.44
C LEU A 90 -12.12 -15.06 -15.06
N VAL A 91 -11.10 -15.73 -14.54
CA VAL A 91 -9.70 -15.64 -14.97
C VAL A 91 -9.34 -16.93 -15.70
N LYS A 92 -9.06 -16.86 -16.99
CA LYS A 92 -8.60 -18.00 -17.79
C LYS A 92 -7.09 -17.90 -17.93
N VAL A 93 -6.38 -18.91 -17.47
CA VAL A 93 -4.90 -19.00 -17.52
C VAL A 93 -4.54 -20.18 -18.42
N GLY A 94 -3.72 -19.99 -19.44
CA GLY A 94 -3.29 -21.09 -20.31
C GLY A 94 -2.63 -20.65 -21.62
N GLU A 95 -2.18 -21.65 -22.40
CA GLU A 95 -1.65 -21.46 -23.76
C GLU A 95 -2.80 -21.29 -24.77
N ASP A 96 -2.73 -20.25 -25.59
CA ASP A 96 -3.41 -20.23 -26.89
C ASP A 96 -2.68 -21.19 -27.85
N ASP A 97 -3.30 -21.58 -28.97
CA ASP A 97 -2.72 -22.48 -30.00
C ASP A 97 -1.34 -21.99 -30.52
N GLU A 98 -0.94 -20.75 -30.20
CA GLU A 98 0.30 -20.08 -30.55
C GLU A 98 1.43 -20.14 -29.49
N ARG A 99 1.33 -20.97 -28.43
CA ARG A 99 2.37 -21.14 -27.37
C ARG A 99 2.74 -19.86 -26.62
N SER A 100 1.82 -18.91 -26.51
CA SER A 100 2.00 -17.74 -25.63
C SER A 100 1.16 -17.93 -24.37
N PHE A 101 1.78 -17.78 -23.20
CA PHE A 101 1.08 -17.79 -21.92
C PHE A 101 0.16 -16.58 -21.86
N LYS A 102 -1.15 -16.80 -21.84
CA LYS A 102 -2.16 -15.75 -21.88
C LYS A 102 -3.05 -15.83 -20.65
N VAL A 103 -3.31 -14.66 -20.06
CA VAL A 103 -4.28 -14.50 -18.98
C VAL A 103 -5.42 -13.64 -19.52
N GLU A 104 -6.61 -14.22 -19.65
CA GLU A 104 -7.82 -13.50 -20.01
C GLU A 104 -8.72 -13.33 -18.79
N THR A 105 -9.24 -12.12 -18.56
CA THR A 105 -10.11 -11.85 -17.42
C THR A 105 -11.42 -11.21 -17.87
N LYS A 106 -12.54 -11.84 -17.52
CA LYS A 106 -13.88 -11.23 -17.61
C LYS A 106 -14.34 -10.88 -16.20
N ASN A 107 -14.87 -9.67 -16.00
CA ASN A 107 -15.29 -9.22 -14.69
C ASN A 107 -16.63 -8.49 -14.73
N GLN A 108 -17.33 -8.52 -13.59
CA GLN A 108 -18.56 -7.76 -13.35
C GLN A 108 -18.50 -7.13 -11.95
N MET A 109 -18.89 -5.87 -11.87
CA MET A 109 -18.94 -5.10 -10.63
C MET A 109 -20.37 -4.98 -10.11
N TYR A 110 -20.51 -5.01 -8.80
CA TYR A 110 -21.74 -4.85 -8.05
C TYR A 110 -21.54 -3.80 -6.97
N SER A 111 -22.48 -2.87 -6.84
CA SER A 111 -22.49 -1.93 -5.73
C SER A 111 -22.86 -2.66 -4.44
N ILE A 112 -22.10 -2.41 -3.38
CA ILE A 112 -22.43 -2.90 -2.04
C ILE A 112 -23.26 -1.80 -1.34
N PRO A 113 -24.43 -2.12 -0.77
CA PRO A 113 -25.29 -1.17 -0.05
C PRO A 113 -24.60 -0.48 1.13
#